data_AF-A0A2Z4FNC9-F1
#
_entry.id   AF-A0A2Z4FNC9-F1
#
_cell.length_a   1.000
_cell.length_b   1.000
_cell.length_c   1.000
_cell.angle_alpha   90.00
_cell.angle_beta   90.00
_cell.angle_gamma   90.00
#
_symmetry.space_group_name_H-M   'P 1'
#
loop_
_entity.id
_entity.type
_entity.pdbx_description
1 polymer ?
#
loop_
_entity_poly.entity_id
_entity_poly.type
_entity_poly.pdbx_seq_one_letter_code
_entity_poly.pdbx_strand_id
1 'polypeptide(L)'
;MQPLVYTEQPTLTPEASGVRERRMLRQYEQGASASGSWGAALGAQGAKRAPIPDAQALGEAVFKALVERDEAGWDALFVAPEDYAGLVRVDLKDARKFVDTLQASSLEVWRNFEPGLASEAPDGGWGSVLEFVELELGQGRRVDGPVAEEGDVVAQHWGNILKLKLRGSDLVFELRIRKILRIQSSVRTPGASTLSLGSAVEMSPLLDSYARAGLHLKPELLETREYPYPLAVGNFWRYHRSRVTPKNAASDSPSSASAEGAPTAEQGAGVALDADSLQPDTLAHPPASTALAATETLLEVVSVDRYGSRRLVTLRRSYNDEALSTSYEYFLLLPKRIYQCSSACRARIKDLAWLLAYLDRETPIYVFPLSLNEAWGAGGELRAESGSDGANSVFEVGSDWRDVSTPAGTYTNTVEIRGLGPLSSISSYYRGREHTRYFAHGHGLVQRVLRETSAGGVDTVVEKLVESRIMPR
;
A
#
# COMPACT_ATOMS: atom_id res chain seq x y z
N MET A 1 12.48 -16.01 20.20
CA MET A 1 11.20 -16.37 20.86
C MET A 1 10.68 -15.11 21.52
N GLN A 2 9.55 -14.56 21.06
CA GLN A 2 8.87 -13.48 21.78
C GLN A 2 8.25 -14.07 23.05
N PRO A 3 8.47 -13.50 24.25
CA PRO A 3 7.76 -13.94 25.43
C PRO A 3 6.28 -13.55 25.31
N LEU A 4 5.41 -14.55 25.23
CA LEU A 4 3.95 -14.38 25.30
C LEU A 4 3.58 -13.94 26.71
N VAL A 5 3.43 -12.63 26.91
CA VAL A 5 2.82 -12.10 28.13
C VAL A 5 1.31 -12.22 27.95
N TYR A 6 0.70 -13.28 28.49
CA TYR A 6 -0.75 -13.45 28.47
C TYR A 6 -1.43 -12.25 29.15
N THR A 7 -2.05 -11.37 28.36
CA THR A 7 -2.88 -10.29 28.89
C THR A 7 -4.32 -10.79 29.04
N GLU A 8 -4.69 -11.23 30.24
CA GLU A 8 -6.05 -11.67 30.63
C GLU A 8 -7.09 -10.51 30.69
N GLN A 9 -7.19 -9.70 29.63
CA GLN A 9 -8.21 -8.65 29.55
C GLN A 9 -9.05 -8.79 28.28
N PRO A 10 -10.17 -9.56 28.33
CA PRO A 10 -11.02 -9.84 27.16
C PRO A 10 -11.77 -8.63 26.61
N THR A 11 -11.49 -7.41 27.08
CA THR A 11 -12.18 -6.18 26.67
C THR A 11 -11.29 -5.20 25.89
N LEU A 12 -10.01 -5.53 25.67
CA LEU A 12 -9.08 -4.78 24.84
C LEU A 12 -9.04 -5.38 23.42
N THR A 13 -8.82 -4.54 22.42
CA THR A 13 -8.53 -5.03 21.07
C THR A 13 -7.12 -5.64 21.02
N PRO A 14 -6.83 -6.55 20.09
CA PRO A 14 -5.49 -7.13 19.95
C PRO A 14 -4.37 -6.08 19.85
N GLU A 15 -4.63 -4.97 19.15
CA GLU A 15 -3.68 -3.88 18.97
C GLU A 15 -3.42 -3.14 20.30
N ALA A 16 -4.47 -2.88 21.08
CA ALA A 16 -4.36 -2.24 22.39
C ALA A 16 -3.61 -3.13 23.39
N SER A 17 -3.87 -4.43 23.37
CA SER A 17 -3.09 -5.41 24.16
C SER A 17 -1.62 -5.42 23.74
N GLY A 18 -1.33 -5.40 22.43
CA GLY A 18 0.04 -5.37 21.91
C GLY A 18 0.81 -4.10 22.24
N VAL A 19 0.16 -2.93 22.32
CA VAL A 19 0.78 -1.69 22.82
C VAL A 19 1.15 -1.83 24.29
N ARG A 20 0.22 -2.35 25.10
CA ARG A 20 0.43 -2.54 26.53
C ARG A 20 1.58 -3.51 26.81
N GLU A 21 1.64 -4.62 26.11
CA GLU A 21 2.71 -5.61 26.22
C GLU A 21 4.07 -4.99 25.89
N ARG A 22 4.18 -4.24 24.78
CA ARG A 22 5.42 -3.52 24.42
C ARG A 22 5.84 -2.49 25.47
N ARG A 23 4.89 -1.74 26.03
CA ARG A 23 5.18 -0.79 27.11
C ARG A 23 5.68 -1.51 28.37
N MET A 24 5.05 -2.62 28.72
CA MET A 24 5.41 -3.42 29.89
C MET A 24 6.80 -4.06 29.73
N LEU A 25 7.10 -4.65 28.56
CA LEU A 25 8.41 -5.22 28.26
C LEU A 25 9.53 -4.18 28.38
N ARG A 26 9.34 -2.97 27.84
CA ARG A 26 10.32 -1.88 28.00
C ARG A 26 10.53 -1.48 29.45
N GLN A 27 9.47 -1.42 30.25
CA GLN A 27 9.61 -1.14 31.68
C GLN A 27 10.43 -2.21 32.40
N TYR A 28 10.26 -3.48 32.02
CA TYR A 28 11.08 -4.57 32.55
C TYR A 28 12.52 -4.52 32.06
N GLU A 29 12.77 -4.16 30.80
CA GLU A 29 14.13 -3.99 30.27
C GLU A 29 14.86 -2.82 30.92
N GLN A 30 14.21 -1.66 31.06
CA GLN A 30 14.74 -0.51 31.77
C GLN A 30 15.02 -0.85 33.23
N GLY A 31 14.08 -1.54 33.87
CA GLY A 31 14.23 -2.07 35.21
C GLY A 31 15.45 -2.98 35.35
N ALA A 32 15.59 -3.95 34.44
CA ALA A 32 16.73 -4.88 34.41
C ALA A 32 18.06 -4.15 34.20
N SER A 33 18.09 -3.14 33.34
CA SER A 33 19.30 -2.34 33.10
C SER A 33 19.70 -1.49 34.31
N ALA A 34 18.73 -1.05 35.12
CA ALA A 34 18.95 -0.21 36.30
C ALA A 34 19.22 -1.01 37.59
N SER A 35 18.57 -2.16 37.77
CA SER A 35 18.67 -2.99 38.98
C SER A 35 19.62 -4.19 38.84
N GLY A 36 20.07 -4.50 37.62
CA GLY A 36 20.82 -5.73 37.33
C GLY A 36 20.00 -7.02 37.45
N SER A 37 18.68 -6.94 37.66
CA SER A 37 17.79 -8.09 37.82
C SER A 37 16.60 -8.02 36.85
N TRP A 38 16.46 -9.07 36.04
CA TRP A 38 15.34 -9.20 35.12
C TRP A 38 14.03 -9.37 35.90
N GLY A 39 13.01 -8.58 35.57
CA GLY A 39 11.69 -8.63 36.21
C GLY A 39 11.44 -7.61 37.33
N ALA A 40 12.45 -6.84 37.76
CA ALA A 40 12.22 -5.69 38.63
C ALA A 40 11.68 -4.52 37.79
N ALA A 41 10.35 -4.38 37.69
CA ALA A 41 9.78 -3.14 37.13
C ALA A 41 10.24 -1.96 38.00
N LEU A 42 10.90 -0.97 37.41
CA LEU A 42 11.08 0.33 38.08
C LEU A 42 9.69 0.82 38.46
N GLY A 43 9.38 0.84 39.75
CA GLY A 43 8.04 1.15 40.23
C GLY A 43 7.65 2.55 39.80
N ALA A 44 6.81 2.67 38.77
CA ALA A 44 6.09 3.85 38.27
C ALA A 44 6.79 5.23 38.34
N GLN A 45 8.11 5.29 38.54
CA GLN A 45 8.92 6.48 38.27
C GLN A 45 9.14 6.48 36.76
N GLY A 46 8.05 6.68 36.01
CA GLY A 46 8.14 7.05 34.62
C GLY A 46 9.13 8.19 34.54
N ALA A 47 10.17 8.02 33.71
CA ALA A 47 11.23 9.00 33.53
C ALA A 47 10.65 10.41 33.64
N LYS A 48 11.09 11.18 34.65
CA LYS A 48 10.56 12.53 34.93
C LYS A 48 10.60 13.31 33.63
N ARG A 49 9.43 13.44 32.99
CA ARG A 49 9.33 14.06 31.68
C ARG A 49 9.48 15.56 31.87
N ALA A 50 10.27 16.19 31.00
CA ALA A 50 10.21 17.64 30.89
C ALA A 50 8.78 18.03 30.52
N PRO A 51 8.15 18.97 31.25
CA PRO A 51 6.82 19.46 30.89
C PRO A 51 6.87 20.05 29.48
N ILE A 52 5.80 19.84 28.70
CA ILE A 52 5.64 20.43 27.36
C ILE A 52 4.78 21.68 27.51
N PRO A 53 5.36 22.88 27.56
CA PRO A 53 4.65 24.08 28.00
C PRO A 53 3.69 24.63 26.96
N ASP A 54 3.99 24.42 25.67
CA ASP A 54 3.31 25.08 24.56
C ASP A 54 3.17 24.18 23.31
N ALA A 55 2.47 24.71 22.31
CA ALA A 55 2.19 24.02 21.06
C ALA A 55 3.46 23.71 20.26
N GLN A 56 4.42 24.64 20.25
CA GLN A 56 5.67 24.49 19.53
C GLN A 56 6.47 23.30 20.08
N ALA A 57 6.67 23.25 21.40
CA ALA A 57 7.36 22.16 22.06
C ALA A 57 6.65 20.81 21.87
N LEU A 58 5.30 20.80 21.86
CA LEU A 58 4.55 19.57 21.58
C LEU A 58 4.76 19.13 20.12
N GLY A 59 4.67 20.05 19.18
CA GLY A 59 4.84 19.77 17.76
C GLY A 59 6.22 19.24 17.41
N GLU A 60 7.27 19.87 17.96
CA GLU A 60 8.66 19.40 17.83
C GLU A 60 8.84 18.01 18.44
N ALA A 61 8.25 17.75 19.61
CA ALA A 61 8.35 16.45 20.25
C ALA A 61 7.62 15.34 19.46
N VAL A 62 6.44 15.64 18.89
CA VAL A 62 5.73 14.73 17.98
C VAL A 62 6.58 14.44 16.73
N PHE A 63 7.07 15.49 16.07
CA PHE A 63 7.88 15.36 14.86
C PHE A 63 9.16 14.56 15.12
N LYS A 64 9.88 14.90 16.18
CA LYS A 64 11.11 14.22 16.59
C LYS A 64 10.87 12.74 16.88
N ALA A 65 9.83 12.41 17.65
CA ALA A 65 9.51 11.03 17.98
C ALA A 65 9.23 10.19 16.71
N LEU A 66 8.45 10.74 15.76
CA LEU A 66 8.13 10.08 14.50
C LEU A 66 9.36 9.88 13.62
N VAL A 67 10.18 10.92 13.46
CA VAL A 67 11.35 10.92 12.57
C VAL A 67 12.51 10.07 13.12
N GLU A 68 12.80 10.19 14.41
CA GLU A 68 13.91 9.47 15.06
C GLU A 68 13.52 8.06 15.49
N ARG A 69 12.24 7.68 15.31
CA ARG A 69 11.73 6.38 15.75
C ARG A 69 11.90 6.16 17.26
N ASP A 70 11.83 7.24 18.03
CA ASP A 70 11.83 7.19 19.51
C ASP A 70 10.45 6.73 20.03
N GLU A 71 10.24 5.42 20.14
CA GLU A 71 8.99 4.83 20.64
C GLU A 71 8.72 5.22 22.10
N ALA A 72 9.76 5.47 22.90
CA ALA A 72 9.59 5.93 24.29
C ALA A 72 9.11 7.39 24.33
N GLY A 73 9.70 8.25 23.52
CA GLY A 73 9.25 9.62 23.30
C GLY A 73 7.83 9.68 22.75
N TRP A 74 7.50 8.82 21.78
CA TRP A 74 6.18 8.70 21.17
C TRP A 74 5.12 8.37 22.22
N ASP A 75 5.31 7.29 22.98
CA ASP A 75 4.37 6.88 24.01
C ASP A 75 4.18 7.93 25.10
N ALA A 76 5.27 8.63 25.44
CA ALA A 76 5.24 9.67 26.45
C ALA A 76 4.38 10.87 26.02
N LEU A 77 4.19 11.13 24.71
CA LEU A 77 3.37 12.25 24.20
C LEU A 77 1.90 12.11 24.55
N PHE A 78 1.41 10.89 24.73
CA PHE A 78 0.03 10.63 25.08
C PHE A 78 -0.25 10.95 26.54
N VAL A 79 -1.50 11.32 26.83
CA VAL A 79 -1.94 11.54 28.20
C VAL A 79 -1.70 10.28 29.05
N ALA A 80 -1.12 10.45 30.24
CA ALA A 80 -0.95 9.35 31.16
C ALA A 80 -2.31 8.92 31.75
N PRO A 81 -2.50 7.62 32.06
CA PRO A 81 -3.75 7.15 32.63
C PRO A 81 -4.14 7.85 33.93
N GLU A 82 -3.18 8.13 34.82
CA GLU A 82 -3.43 8.79 36.10
C GLU A 82 -3.86 10.25 35.90
N ASP A 83 -3.21 10.96 34.97
CA ASP A 83 -3.51 12.35 34.65
C ASP A 83 -4.88 12.45 33.95
N TYR A 84 -5.22 11.51 33.06
CA TYR A 84 -6.54 11.44 32.42
C TYR A 84 -7.65 11.15 33.44
N ALA A 85 -7.43 10.17 34.32
CA ALA A 85 -8.35 9.82 35.39
C ALA A 85 -8.63 11.02 36.30
N GLY A 86 -7.58 11.77 36.70
CA GLY A 86 -7.72 12.98 37.49
C GLY A 86 -8.45 14.11 36.77
N LEU A 87 -8.17 14.30 35.48
CA LEU A 87 -8.78 15.37 34.67
C LEU A 87 -10.28 15.14 34.44
N VAL A 88 -10.68 13.92 34.08
CA VAL A 88 -12.06 13.58 33.67
C VAL A 88 -12.86 12.93 34.80
N ARG A 89 -12.24 12.64 35.95
CA ARG A 89 -12.84 11.97 37.12
C ARG A 89 -13.41 10.59 36.80
N VAL A 90 -12.64 9.79 36.09
CA VAL A 90 -12.95 8.39 35.76
C VAL A 90 -12.03 7.43 36.52
N ASP A 91 -12.44 6.18 36.67
CA ASP A 91 -11.62 5.15 37.30
C ASP A 91 -10.33 4.92 36.52
N LEU A 92 -9.23 4.68 37.25
CA LEU A 92 -7.91 4.47 36.65
C LEU A 92 -7.88 3.28 35.66
N LYS A 93 -8.71 2.27 35.89
CA LYS A 93 -8.83 1.10 34.99
C LYS A 93 -9.37 1.52 33.61
N ASP A 94 -10.40 2.36 33.57
CA ASP A 94 -11.01 2.83 32.33
C ASP A 94 -10.11 3.86 31.64
N ALA A 95 -9.42 4.70 32.40
CA ALA A 95 -8.40 5.59 31.87
C ALA A 95 -7.26 4.83 31.18
N ARG A 96 -6.79 3.72 31.77
CA ARG A 96 -5.77 2.86 31.15
C ARG A 96 -6.27 2.27 29.83
N LYS A 97 -7.48 1.71 29.84
CA LYS A 97 -8.11 1.17 28.62
C LYS A 97 -8.18 2.22 27.52
N PHE A 98 -8.65 3.43 27.85
CA PHE A 98 -8.73 4.54 26.91
C PHE A 98 -7.35 4.89 26.31
N VAL A 99 -6.32 5.06 27.15
CA VAL A 99 -4.96 5.41 26.69
C VAL A 99 -4.35 4.30 25.83
N ASP A 100 -4.56 3.04 26.17
CA ASP A 100 -4.04 1.91 25.39
C ASP A 100 -4.73 1.83 24.01
N THR A 101 -6.06 2.03 23.94
CA THR A 101 -6.78 2.14 22.67
C THR A 101 -6.33 3.35 21.85
N LEU A 102 -6.14 4.50 22.50
CA LEU A 102 -5.67 5.74 21.89
C LEU A 102 -4.31 5.58 21.19
N GLN A 103 -3.36 4.96 21.88
CA GLN A 103 -2.04 4.68 21.32
C GLN A 103 -2.11 3.64 20.20
N ALA A 104 -2.92 2.60 20.36
CA ALA A 104 -3.15 1.59 19.33
C ALA A 104 -3.69 2.21 18.04
N SER A 105 -4.67 3.12 18.13
CA SER A 105 -5.20 3.86 16.98
C SER A 105 -4.18 4.78 16.31
N SER A 106 -3.09 5.14 17.01
CA SER A 106 -2.01 5.98 16.44
C SER A 106 -0.85 5.16 15.87
N LEU A 107 -0.89 3.82 15.98
CA LEU A 107 0.17 2.95 15.48
C LEU A 107 0.33 2.98 13.97
N GLU A 108 -0.74 3.25 13.23
CA GLU A 108 -0.69 3.32 11.77
C GLU A 108 0.21 4.48 11.32
N VAL A 109 0.02 5.67 11.90
CA VAL A 109 0.90 6.82 11.65
C VAL A 109 2.33 6.50 12.05
N TRP A 110 2.53 5.86 13.21
CA TRP A 110 3.86 5.39 13.60
C TRP A 110 4.46 4.49 12.51
N ARG A 111 3.76 3.44 12.07
CA ARG A 111 4.26 2.48 11.05
C ARG A 111 4.58 3.15 9.72
N ASN A 112 3.80 4.15 9.30
CA ASN A 112 4.06 4.86 8.05
C ASN A 112 5.36 5.68 8.05
N PHE A 113 5.91 6.00 9.22
CA PHE A 113 7.22 6.64 9.36
C PHE A 113 8.38 5.61 9.42
N GLU A 114 8.10 4.32 9.32
CA GLU A 114 9.11 3.27 9.27
C GLU A 114 9.53 3.01 7.81
N PRO A 115 10.82 3.18 7.45
CA PRO A 115 11.29 2.66 6.18
C PRO A 115 11.24 1.12 6.23
N GLY A 116 10.74 0.48 5.18
CA GLY A 116 10.57 -0.98 5.14
C GLY A 116 11.89 -1.70 5.39
N LEU A 117 12.96 -1.21 4.76
CA LEU A 117 14.34 -1.64 5.03
C LEU A 117 15.23 -0.42 5.30
N ALA A 118 16.19 -0.55 6.22
CA ALA A 118 17.14 0.52 6.52
C ALA A 118 17.97 0.98 5.30
N SER A 119 18.21 0.08 4.34
CA SER A 119 18.92 0.38 3.09
C SER A 119 18.13 1.28 2.14
N GLU A 120 16.79 1.29 2.23
CA GLU A 120 15.89 2.05 1.36
C GLU A 120 15.74 3.50 1.79
N ALA A 121 15.92 3.77 3.08
CA ALA A 121 15.79 5.11 3.64
C ALA A 121 16.96 6.01 3.18
N PRO A 122 16.72 7.30 2.88
CA PRO A 122 17.79 8.27 2.74
C PRO A 122 18.57 8.39 4.06
N ASP A 123 19.81 8.88 4.00
CA ASP A 123 20.58 9.18 5.20
C ASP A 123 19.81 10.22 6.03
N GLY A 124 19.57 9.95 7.31
CA GLY A 124 18.70 10.76 8.19
C GLY A 124 17.19 10.47 8.09
N GLY A 125 16.76 9.50 7.26
CA GLY A 125 15.38 9.03 7.17
C GLY A 125 14.37 10.13 6.85
N TRP A 126 13.21 10.12 7.53
CA TRP A 126 12.19 11.15 7.34
C TRP A 126 12.67 12.56 7.71
N GLY A 127 13.69 12.70 8.56
CA GLY A 127 14.22 14.01 8.99
C GLY A 127 15.02 14.73 7.92
N SER A 128 15.57 13.99 6.96
CA SER A 128 16.22 14.57 5.78
C SER A 128 15.24 14.94 4.67
N VAL A 129 13.97 14.52 4.78
CA VAL A 129 12.92 14.77 3.79
C VAL A 129 11.92 15.82 4.28
N LEU A 130 11.53 15.75 5.55
CA LEU A 130 10.54 16.63 6.16
C LEU A 130 11.19 17.66 7.08
N GLU A 131 10.51 18.79 7.23
CA GLU A 131 10.79 19.79 8.24
C GLU A 131 9.52 20.11 9.02
N PHE A 132 9.64 20.24 10.34
CA PHE A 132 8.56 20.73 11.17
C PHE A 132 8.34 22.22 10.91
N VAL A 133 7.08 22.62 10.72
CA VAL A 133 6.69 24.02 10.51
C VAL A 133 6.08 24.59 11.78
N GLU A 134 4.94 24.04 12.20
CA GLU A 134 4.19 24.51 13.37
C GLU A 134 3.15 23.47 13.82
N LEU A 135 2.69 23.62 15.06
CA LEU A 135 1.48 22.97 15.57
C LEU A 135 0.41 24.03 15.81
N GLU A 136 -0.60 24.08 14.96
CA GLU A 136 -1.75 24.95 15.14
C GLU A 136 -2.71 24.32 16.14
N LEU A 137 -2.86 24.97 17.30
CA LEU A 137 -3.89 24.60 18.26
C LEU A 137 -5.24 25.10 17.75
N GLY A 138 -6.22 24.21 17.73
CA GLY A 138 -7.58 24.56 17.38
C GLY A 138 -8.34 25.15 18.58
N GLN A 139 -9.67 25.04 18.53
CA GLN A 139 -10.56 25.72 19.46
C GLN A 139 -10.36 25.23 20.91
N GLY A 140 -10.11 26.19 21.82
CA GLY A 140 -10.01 25.96 23.25
C GLY A 140 -11.37 25.57 23.84
N ARG A 141 -11.38 24.50 24.65
CA ARG A 141 -12.56 23.95 25.30
C ARG A 141 -12.30 23.66 26.77
N ARG A 142 -13.37 23.75 27.55
CA ARG A 142 -13.39 23.38 28.96
C ARG A 142 -13.34 21.85 29.11
N VAL A 143 -13.15 21.36 30.35
CA VAL A 143 -13.08 19.93 30.64
C VAL A 143 -14.36 19.18 30.24
N ASP A 144 -15.51 19.82 30.41
CA ASP A 144 -16.86 19.32 30.10
C ASP A 144 -17.21 19.37 28.61
N GLY A 145 -16.37 19.99 27.76
CA GLY A 145 -16.51 19.98 26.31
C GLY A 145 -16.99 21.26 25.61
N PRO A 146 -17.72 22.21 26.24
CA PRO A 146 -18.04 23.50 25.63
C PRO A 146 -16.79 24.33 25.27
N VAL A 147 -16.97 25.26 24.32
CA VAL A 147 -15.96 26.26 23.96
C VAL A 147 -15.67 27.13 25.17
N ALA A 148 -14.39 27.34 25.48
CA ALA A 148 -13.98 28.19 26.60
C ALA A 148 -14.17 29.67 26.23
N GLU A 149 -14.81 30.43 27.12
CA GLU A 149 -14.97 31.88 26.99
C GLU A 149 -13.73 32.63 27.53
N GLU A 150 -13.70 33.95 27.38
CA GLU A 150 -12.62 34.77 27.90
C GLU A 150 -12.55 34.65 29.43
N GLY A 151 -11.40 34.21 29.96
CA GLY A 151 -11.21 33.96 31.39
C GLY A 151 -11.45 32.51 31.83
N ASP A 152 -12.04 31.66 30.99
CA ASP A 152 -12.17 30.24 31.28
C ASP A 152 -10.82 29.51 31.21
N VAL A 153 -10.66 28.49 32.05
CA VAL A 153 -9.51 27.59 31.98
C VAL A 153 -9.66 26.64 30.79
N VAL A 154 -8.85 26.86 29.75
CA VAL A 154 -8.77 25.95 28.60
C VAL A 154 -8.09 24.64 29.01
N ALA A 155 -8.86 23.56 29.03
CA ALA A 155 -8.36 22.22 29.37
C ALA A 155 -8.12 21.35 28.14
N GLN A 156 -8.72 21.68 27.00
CA GLN A 156 -8.66 20.89 25.77
C GLN A 156 -8.54 21.82 24.56
N HIS A 157 -7.81 21.40 23.53
CA HIS A 157 -7.79 22.03 22.22
C HIS A 157 -8.29 21.02 21.18
N TRP A 158 -9.25 21.44 20.34
CA TRP A 158 -9.89 20.57 19.35
C TRP A 158 -9.63 21.02 17.92
N GLY A 159 -9.37 20.07 17.02
CA GLY A 159 -9.09 20.35 15.61
C GLY A 159 -7.68 20.87 15.37
N ASN A 160 -6.69 20.28 16.05
CA ASN A 160 -5.29 20.70 15.96
C ASN A 160 -4.62 20.08 14.73
N ILE A 161 -3.68 20.83 14.14
CA ILE A 161 -2.99 20.44 12.91
C ILE A 161 -1.49 20.65 13.11
N LEU A 162 -0.72 19.58 13.00
CA LEU A 162 0.73 19.64 12.87
C LEU A 162 1.08 19.76 11.39
N LYS A 163 1.77 20.83 11.02
CA LYS A 163 2.22 21.06 9.64
C LYS A 163 3.67 20.62 9.47
N LEU A 164 3.90 19.78 8.46
CA LEU A 164 5.21 19.28 8.07
C LEU A 164 5.47 19.69 6.63
N LYS A 165 6.57 20.40 6.35
CA LYS A 165 6.90 20.81 4.99
C LYS A 165 7.88 19.82 4.37
N LEU A 166 7.69 19.55 3.09
CA LEU A 166 8.64 18.76 2.31
C LEU A 166 9.80 19.65 1.87
N ARG A 167 11.01 19.28 2.29
CA ARG A 167 12.23 20.06 1.99
C ARG A 167 12.42 20.20 0.49
N GLY A 168 12.76 21.42 0.06
CA GLY A 168 12.94 21.74 -1.36
C GLY A 168 11.65 21.87 -2.17
N SER A 169 10.48 21.95 -1.51
CA SER A 169 9.20 22.21 -2.16
C SER A 169 8.31 23.13 -1.31
N ASP A 170 7.22 23.62 -1.89
CA ASP A 170 6.18 24.37 -1.16
C ASP A 170 5.07 23.46 -0.60
N LEU A 171 5.24 22.14 -0.71
CA LEU A 171 4.24 21.19 -0.25
C LEU A 171 4.26 21.08 1.28
N VAL A 172 3.11 21.31 1.90
CA VAL A 172 2.88 21.14 3.33
C VAL A 172 1.93 19.97 3.53
N PHE A 173 2.38 19.02 4.33
CA PHE A 173 1.62 17.89 4.83
C PHE A 173 1.03 18.20 6.20
N GLU A 174 -0.10 17.57 6.50
CA GLU A 174 -0.78 17.70 7.77
C GLU A 174 -0.81 16.37 8.52
N LEU A 175 -0.54 16.42 9.83
CA LEU A 175 -0.98 15.41 10.79
C LEU A 175 -2.09 16.04 11.65
N ARG A 176 -3.26 15.39 11.66
CA ARG A 176 -4.42 15.86 12.40
C ARG A 176 -4.43 15.24 13.78
N ILE A 177 -4.60 16.09 14.79
CA ILE A 177 -4.69 15.69 16.20
C ILE A 177 -6.00 16.27 16.71
N ARG A 178 -7.06 15.45 16.70
CA ARG A 178 -8.42 15.91 17.05
C ARG A 178 -8.49 16.55 18.43
N LYS A 179 -7.71 16.07 19.40
CA LYS A 179 -7.74 16.49 20.79
C LYS A 179 -6.34 16.55 21.41
N ILE A 180 -5.98 17.72 21.93
CA ILE A 180 -4.81 17.94 22.79
C ILE A 180 -5.32 18.37 24.16
N LEU A 181 -4.77 17.80 25.22
CA LEU A 181 -5.15 18.08 26.61
C LEU A 181 -4.11 18.96 27.27
N ARG A 182 -4.58 19.94 28.04
CA ARG A 182 -3.76 20.71 28.97
C ARG A 182 -3.92 20.13 30.36
N ILE A 183 -2.83 19.59 30.90
CA ILE A 183 -2.81 18.83 32.14
C ILE A 183 -1.98 19.60 33.17
N GLN A 184 -2.56 19.84 34.34
CA GLN A 184 -1.81 20.25 35.53
C GLN A 184 -1.60 19.01 36.38
N SER A 185 -0.47 18.32 36.17
CA SER A 185 -0.19 17.08 36.92
C SER A 185 0.19 17.45 38.35
N SER A 186 -0.62 17.03 39.32
CA SER A 186 -0.29 17.17 40.74
C SER A 186 0.78 16.18 41.20
N VAL A 187 1.05 15.14 40.40
CA VAL A 187 1.89 13.99 40.78
C VAL A 187 3.27 14.03 40.10
N ARG A 188 3.34 14.34 38.80
CA ARG A 188 4.60 14.24 38.02
C ARG A 188 5.37 15.56 37.96
N THR A 189 4.67 16.66 37.78
CA THR A 189 5.24 18.02 37.69
C THR A 189 4.32 19.03 38.38
N PRO A 190 4.32 19.08 39.73
CA PRO A 190 3.41 19.92 40.49
C PRO A 190 3.49 21.39 40.06
N GLY A 191 2.35 21.98 39.68
CA GLY A 191 2.23 23.39 39.31
C GLY A 191 2.62 23.74 37.87
N ALA A 192 3.18 22.80 37.09
CA ALA A 192 3.45 23.02 35.66
C ALA A 192 2.30 22.46 34.81
N SER A 193 1.82 23.28 33.88
CA SER A 193 0.89 22.86 32.83
C SER A 193 1.67 22.17 31.72
N THR A 194 1.26 20.97 31.31
CA THR A 194 1.82 20.26 30.16
C THR A 194 0.75 19.99 29.12
N LEU A 195 1.12 20.05 27.83
CA LEU A 195 0.28 19.58 26.74
C LEU A 195 0.56 18.10 26.44
N SER A 196 -0.49 17.32 26.23
CA SER A 196 -0.41 15.90 25.85
C SER A 196 -1.47 15.53 24.82
N LEU A 197 -1.20 14.49 24.03
CA LEU A 197 -2.14 13.98 23.03
C LEU A 197 -3.31 13.27 23.73
N GLY A 198 -4.53 13.70 23.42
CA GLY A 198 -5.78 13.12 23.92
C GLY A 198 -6.64 12.46 22.83
N SER A 199 -6.13 12.39 21.60
CA SER A 199 -6.73 11.69 20.46
C SER A 199 -5.64 11.04 19.61
N ALA A 200 -6.06 10.11 18.75
CA ALA A 200 -5.13 9.54 17.80
C ALA A 200 -4.55 10.63 16.89
N VAL A 201 -3.32 10.39 16.44
CA VAL A 201 -2.71 11.18 15.37
C VAL A 201 -3.13 10.54 14.05
N GLU A 202 -3.63 11.34 13.12
CA GLU A 202 -4.12 10.90 11.81
C GLU A 202 -3.28 11.56 10.70
N MET A 203 -2.85 10.79 9.71
CA MET A 203 -2.18 11.35 8.53
C MET A 203 -3.19 11.97 7.55
N SER A 204 -2.81 13.10 6.95
CA SER A 204 -3.55 13.61 5.79
C SER A 204 -3.43 12.65 4.59
N PRO A 205 -4.45 12.60 3.70
CA PRO A 205 -4.41 11.76 2.51
C PRO A 205 -3.20 12.02 1.60
N LEU A 206 -2.72 13.27 1.55
CA LEU A 206 -1.53 13.63 0.77
C LEU A 206 -0.25 13.00 1.32
N LEU A 207 -0.05 13.06 2.65
CA LEU A 207 1.13 12.47 3.29
C LEU A 207 1.09 10.95 3.23
N ASP A 208 -0.10 10.36 3.42
CA ASP A 208 -0.30 8.94 3.29
C ASP A 208 -0.02 8.45 1.85
N SER A 209 -0.57 9.12 0.83
CA SER A 209 -0.23 8.85 -0.57
C SER A 209 1.27 8.98 -0.87
N TYR A 210 1.95 9.97 -0.27
CA TYR A 210 3.38 10.17 -0.41
C TYR A 210 4.19 9.01 0.21
N ALA A 211 3.80 8.58 1.41
CA ALA A 211 4.42 7.46 2.12
C ALA A 211 4.20 6.14 1.38
N ARG A 212 2.95 5.81 1.02
CA ARG A 212 2.58 4.58 0.32
C ARG A 212 3.20 4.46 -1.07
N ALA A 213 3.38 5.57 -1.78
CA ALA A 213 4.10 5.61 -3.04
C ALA A 213 5.62 5.36 -2.90
N GLY A 214 6.16 5.47 -1.68
CA GLY A 214 7.59 5.35 -1.41
C GLY A 214 8.38 6.60 -1.82
N LEU A 215 7.74 7.76 -1.98
CA LEU A 215 8.42 8.98 -2.46
C LEU A 215 9.46 9.54 -1.47
N HIS A 216 9.37 9.15 -0.20
CA HIS A 216 10.34 9.43 0.86
C HIS A 216 11.59 8.55 0.80
N LEU A 217 11.60 7.52 -0.05
CA LEU A 217 12.72 6.59 -0.18
C LEU A 217 13.78 7.10 -1.16
N LYS A 218 14.95 6.46 -1.11
CA LYS A 218 16.09 6.70 -2.02
C LYS A 218 15.68 6.60 -3.49
N PRO A 219 16.02 7.59 -4.35
CA PRO A 219 15.77 7.51 -5.80
C PRO A 219 16.58 6.40 -6.49
N GLU A 220 17.64 5.90 -5.84
CA GLU A 220 18.47 4.77 -6.28
C GLU A 220 17.65 3.47 -6.37
N LEU A 221 16.56 3.34 -5.62
CA LEU A 221 15.65 2.19 -5.70
C LEU A 221 14.96 2.07 -7.07
N LEU A 222 14.94 3.16 -7.86
CA LEU A 222 14.44 3.15 -9.23
C LEU A 222 15.53 2.83 -10.27
N GLU A 223 16.74 2.48 -9.83
CA GLU A 223 17.76 1.93 -10.73
C GLU A 223 17.40 0.51 -11.18
N THR A 224 17.79 0.18 -12.41
CA THR A 224 17.48 -1.10 -13.07
C THR A 224 17.92 -2.32 -12.29
N ARG A 225 18.94 -2.21 -11.43
CA ARG A 225 19.45 -3.32 -10.61
C ARG A 225 18.65 -3.56 -9.34
N GLU A 226 18.06 -2.49 -8.80
CA GLU A 226 17.33 -2.52 -7.54
C GLU A 226 15.82 -2.68 -7.77
N TYR A 227 15.31 -2.11 -8.85
CA TYR A 227 13.88 -2.06 -9.10
C TYR A 227 13.36 -3.40 -9.63
N PRO A 228 12.26 -3.96 -9.07
CA PRO A 228 11.74 -5.29 -9.46
C PRO A 228 11.42 -5.43 -10.94
N TYR A 229 11.08 -4.33 -11.62
CA TYR A 229 10.80 -4.29 -13.05
C TYR A 229 11.85 -3.42 -13.76
N PRO A 230 12.90 -3.99 -14.38
CA PRO A 230 14.01 -3.22 -14.93
C PRO A 230 13.59 -2.40 -16.15
N LEU A 231 13.26 -1.13 -15.95
CA LEU A 231 12.78 -0.22 -16.99
C LEU A 231 13.87 0.83 -17.34
N ALA A 232 14.88 0.41 -18.09
CA ALA A 232 15.92 1.27 -18.65
C ALA A 232 15.84 1.34 -20.18
N VAL A 233 16.26 2.48 -20.74
CA VAL A 233 16.31 2.69 -22.19
C VAL A 233 17.11 1.57 -22.86
N GLY A 234 16.55 1.01 -23.94
CA GLY A 234 17.14 -0.12 -24.67
C GLY A 234 16.77 -1.50 -24.10
N ASN A 235 16.09 -1.57 -22.94
CA ASN A 235 15.48 -2.82 -22.50
C ASN A 235 14.29 -3.17 -23.38
N PHE A 236 14.12 -4.46 -23.68
CA PHE A 236 12.94 -4.95 -24.39
C PHE A 236 12.53 -6.34 -23.95
N TRP A 237 11.27 -6.66 -24.21
CA TRP A 237 10.66 -7.98 -24.05
C TRP A 237 9.89 -8.33 -25.31
N ARG A 238 10.22 -9.47 -25.92
CA ARG A 238 9.52 -10.03 -27.07
C ARG A 238 8.69 -11.21 -26.61
N TYR A 239 7.40 -11.19 -26.93
CA TYR A 239 6.45 -12.22 -26.54
C TYR A 239 5.87 -12.91 -27.76
N HIS A 240 5.72 -14.23 -27.67
CA HIS A 240 4.92 -15.02 -28.60
C HIS A 240 3.48 -15.07 -28.11
N ARG A 241 2.53 -14.85 -29.02
CA ARG A 241 1.10 -14.76 -28.75
C ARG A 241 0.39 -15.97 -29.37
N SER A 242 -0.38 -16.70 -28.58
CA SER A 242 -1.18 -17.82 -29.04
C SER A 242 -2.60 -17.76 -28.49
N ARG A 243 -3.57 -18.30 -29.25
CA ARG A 243 -4.93 -18.53 -28.76
C ARG A 243 -5.00 -19.91 -28.12
N VAL A 244 -5.56 -19.97 -26.92
CA VAL A 244 -5.86 -21.22 -26.22
C VAL A 244 -7.37 -21.34 -26.13
N THR A 245 -7.93 -22.30 -26.87
CA THR A 245 -9.35 -22.67 -26.74
C THR A 245 -9.54 -23.53 -25.49
N PRO A 246 -10.70 -23.46 -24.80
CA PRO A 246 -10.95 -24.19 -23.56
C PRO A 246 -10.68 -25.70 -23.64
N LYS A 247 -10.85 -26.30 -24.83
CA LYS A 247 -10.60 -27.73 -25.08
C LYS A 247 -9.12 -28.13 -24.93
N ASN A 248 -8.19 -27.19 -25.09
CA ASN A 248 -6.75 -27.39 -24.96
C ASN A 248 -6.18 -26.81 -23.64
N ALA A 249 -6.96 -26.05 -22.87
CA ALA A 249 -6.50 -25.42 -21.63
C ALA A 249 -6.20 -26.44 -20.50
N ALA A 250 -6.79 -27.63 -20.58
CA ALA A 250 -6.58 -28.71 -19.60
C ALA A 250 -5.20 -29.39 -19.69
N SER A 251 -4.47 -29.25 -20.81
CA SER A 251 -3.13 -29.84 -20.98
C SER A 251 -1.97 -28.88 -20.73
N ASP A 252 -2.21 -27.56 -20.79
CA ASP A 252 -1.18 -26.50 -20.68
C ASP A 252 -1.22 -25.72 -19.35
N SER A 253 -2.13 -26.08 -18.45
CA SER A 253 -2.11 -25.59 -17.07
C SER A 253 -1.08 -26.40 -16.26
N PRO A 254 -0.21 -25.78 -15.45
CA PRO A 254 0.68 -26.52 -14.56
C PRO A 254 -0.17 -27.35 -13.60
N SER A 255 -0.09 -28.66 -13.76
CA SER A 255 -0.85 -29.69 -13.07
C SER A 255 -0.77 -29.54 -11.55
N SER A 256 -1.85 -29.04 -10.93
CA SER A 256 -2.17 -29.32 -9.53
C SER A 256 -2.65 -30.78 -9.45
N ALA A 257 -1.75 -31.68 -9.09
CA ALA A 257 -2.08 -33.07 -8.82
C ALA A 257 -2.86 -33.16 -7.49
N SER A 258 -4.10 -33.67 -7.55
CA SER A 258 -4.72 -34.46 -6.49
C SER A 258 -5.87 -35.29 -7.10
N ALA A 259 -5.63 -36.60 -7.12
CA ALA A 259 -6.63 -37.65 -7.31
C ALA A 259 -7.60 -37.67 -6.10
N GLU A 260 -8.77 -38.31 -6.05
CA GLU A 260 -9.26 -39.52 -6.72
C GLU A 260 -10.74 -39.75 -6.31
N GLY A 261 -11.55 -40.35 -7.19
CA GLY A 261 -12.75 -41.17 -6.87
C GLY A 261 -14.09 -40.44 -6.71
N ALA A 262 -15.23 -40.85 -7.28
CA ALA A 262 -15.64 -42.05 -8.04
C ALA A 262 -17.02 -41.76 -8.72
N PRO A 263 -17.52 -42.63 -9.62
CA PRO A 263 -18.49 -42.29 -10.67
C PRO A 263 -19.96 -42.61 -10.32
N THR A 264 -20.90 -42.02 -11.07
CA THR A 264 -22.26 -42.58 -11.18
C THR A 264 -22.82 -42.40 -12.58
N ALA A 265 -23.07 -43.55 -13.22
CA ALA A 265 -24.04 -43.86 -14.29
C ALA A 265 -25.44 -43.29 -13.94
N GLU A 266 -26.43 -43.08 -14.81
CA GLU A 266 -26.75 -43.53 -16.17
C GLU A 266 -28.00 -42.75 -16.66
N GLN A 267 -28.16 -42.67 -17.99
CA GLN A 267 -29.42 -42.72 -18.78
C GLN A 267 -30.54 -41.66 -18.63
N GLY A 268 -31.01 -41.18 -19.79
CA GLY A 268 -32.31 -40.50 -19.91
C GLY A 268 -32.61 -39.95 -21.30
N ALA A 269 -33.25 -40.80 -22.11
CA ALA A 269 -33.98 -40.63 -23.37
C ALA A 269 -34.36 -39.22 -23.89
N GLY A 270 -34.30 -39.07 -25.21
CA GLY A 270 -34.57 -37.83 -25.94
C GLY A 270 -36.03 -37.53 -26.28
N VAL A 271 -36.21 -36.43 -27.02
CA VAL A 271 -37.41 -36.04 -27.75
C VAL A 271 -36.97 -35.28 -29.01
N ALA A 272 -37.53 -35.66 -30.16
CA ALA A 272 -37.40 -35.02 -31.47
C ALA A 272 -38.57 -34.05 -31.73
N LEU A 273 -38.46 -33.30 -32.85
CA LEU A 273 -39.42 -32.38 -33.49
C LEU A 273 -39.29 -30.91 -33.02
N ASP A 274 -39.24 -29.88 -33.86
CA ASP A 274 -39.72 -29.72 -35.25
C ASP A 274 -38.87 -28.76 -36.08
N ALA A 275 -38.99 -28.96 -37.40
CA ALA A 275 -38.47 -28.13 -38.46
C ALA A 275 -39.36 -26.89 -38.71
N ASP A 276 -38.81 -25.99 -39.52
CA ASP A 276 -39.50 -25.03 -40.40
C ASP A 276 -39.51 -23.56 -39.95
N SER A 277 -38.48 -22.83 -40.41
CA SER A 277 -38.54 -21.38 -40.70
C SER A 277 -37.35 -21.00 -41.58
N LEU A 278 -37.58 -21.03 -42.89
CA LEU A 278 -36.73 -20.47 -43.93
C LEU A 278 -36.86 -18.93 -43.94
N GLN A 279 -35.75 -18.21 -43.80
CA GLN A 279 -35.56 -16.88 -44.40
C GLN A 279 -34.15 -16.78 -45.00
N PRO A 280 -34.00 -16.34 -46.27
CA PRO A 280 -32.72 -16.10 -46.91
C PRO A 280 -32.37 -14.61 -46.82
N ASP A 281 -31.28 -14.26 -46.14
CA ASP A 281 -30.53 -13.04 -46.43
C ASP A 281 -29.06 -13.26 -46.05
N THR A 282 -28.34 -13.80 -47.02
CA THR A 282 -26.93 -14.15 -46.97
C THR A 282 -26.08 -12.87 -47.13
N LEU A 283 -25.94 -12.08 -46.06
CA LEU A 283 -24.74 -11.27 -45.89
C LEU A 283 -23.69 -12.16 -45.23
N ALA A 284 -22.87 -12.78 -46.09
CA ALA A 284 -21.69 -13.55 -45.71
C ALA A 284 -20.84 -12.75 -44.72
N HIS A 285 -21.00 -13.04 -43.43
CA HIS A 285 -19.97 -12.75 -42.46
C HIS A 285 -18.77 -13.63 -42.86
N PRO A 286 -17.58 -13.07 -43.09
CA PRO A 286 -16.41 -13.90 -43.28
C PRO A 286 -16.27 -14.81 -42.06
N PRO A 287 -15.89 -16.09 -42.23
CA PRO A 287 -15.68 -16.97 -41.10
C PRO A 287 -14.72 -16.29 -40.13
N ALA A 288 -15.09 -16.24 -38.85
CA ALA A 288 -14.25 -15.68 -37.80
C ALA A 288 -12.87 -16.34 -37.91
N SER A 289 -11.89 -15.58 -38.40
CA SER A 289 -10.51 -16.06 -38.53
C SER A 289 -10.07 -16.54 -37.14
N THR A 290 -9.78 -17.84 -37.04
CA THR A 290 -9.24 -18.46 -35.84
C THR A 290 -7.78 -18.06 -35.59
N ALA A 291 -7.13 -17.43 -36.57
CA ALA A 291 -5.77 -16.95 -36.48
C ALA A 291 -5.69 -15.58 -35.80
N LEU A 292 -4.72 -15.40 -34.91
CA LEU A 292 -4.38 -14.08 -34.35
C LEU A 292 -3.81 -13.19 -35.46
N ALA A 293 -4.26 -11.93 -35.51
CA ALA A 293 -3.73 -10.94 -36.46
C ALA A 293 -2.24 -10.62 -36.23
N ALA A 294 -1.75 -10.77 -34.99
CA ALA A 294 -0.34 -10.68 -34.64
C ALA A 294 0.04 -11.82 -33.70
N THR A 295 1.07 -12.58 -34.08
CA THR A 295 1.61 -13.73 -33.34
C THR A 295 2.80 -13.38 -32.46
N GLU A 296 3.38 -12.18 -32.62
CA GLU A 296 4.44 -11.65 -31.78
C GLU A 296 4.13 -10.21 -31.36
N THR A 297 4.62 -9.83 -30.18
CA THR A 297 4.63 -8.44 -29.72
C THR A 297 5.97 -8.11 -29.08
N LEU A 298 6.52 -6.95 -29.42
CA LEU A 298 7.74 -6.40 -28.84
C LEU A 298 7.37 -5.21 -27.96
N LEU A 299 7.80 -5.22 -26.71
CA LEU A 299 7.69 -4.11 -25.77
C LEU A 299 9.08 -3.55 -25.50
N GLU A 300 9.32 -2.29 -25.81
CA GLU A 300 10.63 -1.64 -25.71
C GLU A 300 10.55 -0.37 -24.87
N VAL A 301 11.55 -0.15 -24.01
CA VAL A 301 11.71 1.11 -23.28
C VAL A 301 12.41 2.13 -24.18
N VAL A 302 11.65 3.13 -24.61
CA VAL A 302 12.12 4.18 -25.53
C VAL A 302 12.75 5.34 -24.77
N SER A 303 12.13 5.77 -23.67
CA SER A 303 12.65 6.89 -22.87
C SER A 303 12.34 6.71 -21.38
N VAL A 304 13.18 7.32 -20.54
CA VAL A 304 13.02 7.36 -19.09
C VAL A 304 13.36 8.77 -18.60
N ASP A 305 12.36 9.60 -18.37
CA ASP A 305 12.54 10.93 -17.80
C ASP A 305 12.60 10.84 -16.27
N ARG A 306 13.54 11.55 -15.64
CA ARG A 306 13.84 11.45 -14.20
C ARG A 306 13.43 12.70 -13.44
N TYR A 307 12.74 12.54 -12.31
CA TYR A 307 12.24 13.64 -11.47
C TYR A 307 12.46 13.36 -9.98
N GLY A 308 13.70 13.08 -9.55
CA GLY A 308 13.98 12.64 -8.18
C GLY A 308 13.50 11.20 -7.95
N SER A 309 12.64 10.99 -6.95
CA SER A 309 12.07 9.67 -6.59
C SER A 309 10.90 9.23 -7.48
N ARG A 310 10.77 9.77 -8.69
CA ARG A 310 9.77 9.35 -9.68
C ARG A 310 10.33 9.40 -11.10
N ARG A 311 9.87 8.49 -11.97
CA ARG A 311 10.28 8.42 -13.38
C ARG A 311 9.08 8.30 -14.31
N LEU A 312 9.15 8.94 -15.46
CA LEU A 312 8.22 8.71 -16.57
C LEU A 312 8.89 7.82 -17.59
N VAL A 313 8.33 6.63 -17.78
CA VAL A 313 8.83 5.66 -18.74
C VAL A 313 7.90 5.65 -19.94
N THR A 314 8.48 5.83 -21.13
CA THR A 314 7.77 5.63 -22.40
C THR A 314 8.11 4.26 -22.93
N LEU A 315 7.08 3.43 -23.09
CA LEU A 315 7.17 2.12 -23.69
C LEU A 315 6.58 2.18 -25.11
N ARG A 316 7.27 1.58 -26.07
CA ARG A 316 6.73 1.32 -27.39
C ARG A 316 6.38 -0.15 -27.49
N ARG A 317 5.13 -0.41 -27.86
CA ARG A 317 4.66 -1.74 -28.21
C ARG A 317 4.53 -1.82 -29.73
N SER A 318 5.11 -2.86 -30.31
CA SER A 318 5.02 -3.17 -31.73
C SER A 318 4.43 -4.57 -31.92
N TYR A 319 3.71 -4.77 -33.01
CA TYR A 319 3.13 -6.06 -33.40
C TYR A 319 3.64 -6.48 -34.77
N ASN A 320 3.67 -7.79 -35.02
CA ASN A 320 4.04 -8.36 -36.31
C ASN A 320 2.83 -8.62 -37.22
N ASP A 321 1.79 -7.78 -37.15
CA ASP A 321 0.67 -7.82 -38.09
C ASP A 321 1.04 -7.21 -39.44
N GLU A 322 0.15 -7.31 -40.44
CA GLU A 322 0.39 -6.79 -41.79
C GLU A 322 0.71 -5.28 -41.81
N ALA A 323 0.14 -4.50 -40.88
CA ALA A 323 0.37 -3.07 -40.78
C ALA A 323 1.59 -2.70 -39.91
N LEU A 324 2.25 -3.68 -39.29
CA LEU A 324 3.32 -3.47 -38.30
C LEU A 324 2.92 -2.42 -37.26
N SER A 325 1.73 -2.60 -36.70
CA SER A 325 1.09 -1.64 -35.83
C SER A 325 1.93 -1.35 -34.60
N THR A 326 1.91 -0.08 -34.17
CA THR A 326 2.65 0.39 -33.00
C THR A 326 1.76 1.22 -32.09
N SER A 327 2.02 1.15 -30.79
CA SER A 327 1.37 1.96 -29.76
C SER A 327 2.36 2.39 -28.69
N TYR A 328 2.11 3.54 -28.08
CA TYR A 328 2.93 4.04 -26.98
C TYR A 328 2.17 3.96 -25.66
N GLU A 329 2.82 3.38 -24.66
CA GLU A 329 2.35 3.32 -23.28
C GLU A 329 3.27 4.20 -22.42
N TYR A 330 2.69 4.80 -21.37
CA TYR A 330 3.44 5.68 -20.48
C TYR A 330 3.23 5.22 -19.05
N PHE A 331 4.30 4.89 -18.35
CA PHE A 331 4.27 4.46 -16.96
C PHE A 331 4.91 5.51 -16.05
N LEU A 332 4.24 5.77 -14.93
CA LEU A 332 4.81 6.50 -13.80
C LEU A 332 5.38 5.47 -12.83
N LEU A 333 6.70 5.49 -12.66
CA LEU A 333 7.42 4.60 -11.76
C LEU A 333 7.75 5.34 -10.47
N LEU A 334 7.37 4.73 -9.36
CA LEU A 334 7.64 5.15 -8.00
C LEU A 334 8.27 3.97 -7.23
N PRO A 335 9.03 4.21 -6.15
CA PRO A 335 9.78 3.15 -5.47
C PRO A 335 8.93 1.96 -5.05
N LYS A 336 7.67 2.19 -4.65
CA LYS A 336 6.75 1.10 -4.26
C LYS A 336 5.67 0.80 -5.29
N ARG A 337 5.53 1.56 -6.38
CA ARG A 337 4.34 1.46 -7.25
C ARG A 337 4.61 1.84 -8.70
N ILE A 338 3.87 1.22 -9.61
CA ILE A 338 3.84 1.58 -11.03
C ILE A 338 2.41 1.92 -11.43
N TYR A 339 2.20 3.09 -12.03
CA TYR A 339 0.90 3.51 -12.54
C TYR A 339 0.95 3.66 -14.06
N GLN A 340 -0.17 3.40 -14.73
CA GLN A 340 -0.37 3.93 -16.06
C GLN A 340 -0.46 5.46 -15.96
N CYS A 341 0.21 6.18 -16.84
CA CYS A 341 0.25 7.64 -16.81
C CYS A 341 -0.50 8.21 -18.02
N SER A 342 -1.70 8.74 -17.75
CA SER A 342 -2.54 9.42 -18.75
C SER A 342 -1.87 10.68 -19.34
N SER A 343 -2.46 11.27 -20.38
CA SER A 343 -2.01 12.58 -20.90
C SER A 343 -1.99 13.66 -19.82
N ALA A 344 -2.99 13.69 -18.94
CA ALA A 344 -3.05 14.61 -17.81
C ALA A 344 -1.90 14.36 -16.81
N CYS A 345 -1.63 13.10 -16.50
CA CYS A 345 -0.49 12.71 -15.65
C CYS A 345 0.84 13.20 -16.22
N ARG A 346 1.08 13.01 -17.53
CA ARG A 346 2.29 13.47 -18.20
C ARG A 346 2.45 14.98 -18.18
N ALA A 347 1.37 15.72 -18.45
CA ALA A 347 1.39 17.18 -18.46
C ALA A 347 1.70 17.79 -17.08
N ARG A 348 1.37 17.08 -15.98
CA ARG A 348 1.48 17.57 -14.61
C ARG A 348 2.49 16.80 -13.76
N ILE A 349 3.36 15.99 -14.36
CA ILE A 349 4.28 15.11 -13.62
C ILE A 349 5.22 15.87 -12.66
N LYS A 350 5.54 17.13 -12.96
CA LYS A 350 6.38 17.98 -12.10
C LYS A 350 5.62 18.52 -10.88
N ASP A 351 4.30 18.71 -10.99
CA ASP A 351 3.43 19.19 -9.91
C ASP A 351 3.15 18.04 -8.93
N LEU A 352 3.90 18.02 -7.83
CA LEU A 352 3.79 16.96 -6.83
C LEU A 352 2.43 16.95 -6.13
N ALA A 353 1.83 18.10 -5.84
CA ALA A 353 0.53 18.18 -5.18
C ALA A 353 -0.56 17.54 -6.05
N TRP A 354 -0.57 17.90 -7.34
CA TRP A 354 -1.48 17.27 -8.30
C TRP A 354 -1.20 15.78 -8.45
N LEU A 355 0.08 15.39 -8.50
CA LEU A 355 0.47 14.00 -8.66
C LEU A 355 -0.01 13.15 -7.48
N LEU A 356 0.17 13.60 -6.23
CA LEU A 356 -0.31 12.87 -5.06
C LEU A 356 -1.82 12.64 -5.10
N ALA A 357 -2.60 13.65 -5.50
CA ALA A 357 -4.04 13.51 -5.70
C ALA A 357 -4.39 12.58 -6.87
N TYR A 358 -3.53 12.42 -7.87
CA TYR A 358 -3.67 11.42 -8.92
C TYR A 358 -3.39 10.01 -8.39
N LEU A 359 -2.31 9.84 -7.61
CA LEU A 359 -1.92 8.55 -7.04
C LEU A 359 -2.97 7.98 -6.11
N ASP A 360 -3.66 8.82 -5.34
CA ASP A 360 -4.71 8.42 -4.40
C ASP A 360 -5.96 7.84 -5.11
N ARG A 361 -6.24 8.32 -6.32
CA ARG A 361 -7.44 7.93 -7.08
C ARG A 361 -7.20 6.78 -8.05
N GLU A 362 -6.01 6.73 -8.62
CA GLU A 362 -5.70 5.77 -9.66
C GLU A 362 -5.26 4.43 -9.08
N THR A 363 -5.60 3.35 -9.76
CA THR A 363 -5.17 2.01 -9.38
C THR A 363 -3.78 1.75 -9.96
N PRO A 364 -2.74 1.48 -9.13
CA PRO A 364 -1.44 1.08 -9.65
C PRO A 364 -1.53 -0.27 -10.37
N ILE A 365 -0.74 -0.42 -11.43
CA ILE A 365 -0.55 -1.68 -12.17
C ILE A 365 0.19 -2.70 -11.28
N TYR A 366 1.12 -2.21 -10.46
CA TYR A 366 1.95 -3.00 -9.55
C TYR A 366 2.14 -2.25 -8.23
N VAL A 367 2.08 -2.98 -7.13
CA VAL A 367 2.47 -2.55 -5.78
C VAL A 367 3.63 -3.44 -5.32
N PHE A 368 4.69 -2.83 -4.78
CA PHE A 368 5.90 -3.49 -4.34
C PHE A 368 6.16 -3.22 -2.84
N PRO A 369 6.72 -4.22 -2.11
CA PRO A 369 6.98 -5.59 -2.55
C PRO A 369 5.68 -6.33 -2.87
N LEU A 370 5.76 -7.35 -3.74
CA LEU A 370 4.61 -8.20 -4.05
C LEU A 370 4.55 -9.29 -2.98
N SER A 371 3.56 -9.25 -2.09
CA SER A 371 3.34 -10.34 -1.13
C SER A 371 2.17 -11.23 -1.55
N LEU A 372 2.26 -12.52 -1.24
CA LEU A 372 1.22 -13.49 -1.55
C LEU A 372 -0.10 -13.13 -0.85
N ASN A 373 -1.23 -13.39 -1.51
CA ASN A 373 -2.58 -13.08 -1.04
C ASN A 373 -2.89 -11.59 -0.83
N GLU A 374 -2.00 -10.68 -1.24
CA GLU A 374 -2.31 -9.26 -1.23
C GLU A 374 -3.25 -8.90 -2.37
N ALA A 375 -4.15 -7.95 -2.13
CA ALA A 375 -5.01 -7.38 -3.17
C ALA A 375 -5.04 -5.87 -3.03
N TRP A 376 -5.16 -5.16 -4.16
CA TRP A 376 -5.23 -3.70 -4.16
C TRP A 376 -6.24 -3.13 -5.16
N GLY A 377 -6.70 -1.92 -4.85
CA GLY A 377 -7.61 -1.13 -5.68
C GLY A 377 -7.10 0.27 -5.95
N ALA A 378 -8.02 1.23 -6.02
CA ALA A 378 -7.70 2.65 -6.15
C ALA A 378 -6.72 3.08 -5.05
N GLY A 379 -5.77 3.95 -5.40
CA GLY A 379 -4.77 4.40 -4.45
C GLY A 379 -3.77 3.33 -4.05
N GLY A 380 -3.85 2.10 -4.58
CA GLY A 380 -3.04 0.97 -4.14
C GLY A 380 -3.25 0.60 -2.67
N GLU A 381 -4.44 0.87 -2.11
CA GLU A 381 -4.81 0.41 -0.77
C GLU A 381 -4.81 -1.12 -0.73
N LEU A 382 -4.05 -1.68 0.22
CA LEU A 382 -4.01 -3.12 0.43
C LEU A 382 -5.27 -3.55 1.17
N ARG A 383 -5.86 -4.66 0.72
CA ARG A 383 -7.01 -5.28 1.39
C ARG A 383 -6.59 -5.75 2.78
N ALA A 384 -7.29 -5.27 3.82
CA ALA A 384 -7.15 -5.83 5.16
C ALA A 384 -7.65 -7.28 5.18
N GLU A 385 -6.95 -8.16 5.91
CA GLU A 385 -7.31 -9.58 6.07
C GLU A 385 -8.75 -9.78 6.59
N SER A 386 -9.38 -8.75 7.18
CA SER A 386 -10.73 -8.74 7.73
C SER A 386 -11.85 -8.58 6.68
N GLY A 387 -11.85 -9.45 5.66
CA GLY A 387 -13.04 -10.14 5.13
C GLY A 387 -14.32 -9.42 4.64
N SER A 388 -14.54 -8.10 4.78
CA SER A 388 -15.91 -7.55 4.61
C SER A 388 -16.17 -6.61 3.43
N ASP A 389 -15.16 -5.98 2.79
CA ASP A 389 -15.39 -5.10 1.63
C ASP A 389 -14.81 -5.69 0.33
N GLY A 390 -15.38 -6.80 -0.12
CA GLY A 390 -14.92 -7.59 -1.27
C GLY A 390 -15.24 -7.03 -2.67
N ALA A 391 -15.65 -5.77 -2.83
CA ALA A 391 -16.19 -5.28 -4.11
C ALA A 391 -15.23 -4.39 -4.93
N ASN A 392 -14.14 -3.88 -4.36
CA ASN A 392 -13.35 -2.80 -4.99
C ASN A 392 -11.88 -3.15 -5.31
N SER A 393 -11.39 -4.34 -4.97
CA SER A 393 -10.02 -4.75 -5.36
C SER A 393 -9.96 -5.03 -6.85
N VAL A 394 -9.07 -4.33 -7.55
CA VAL A 394 -8.89 -4.45 -9.00
C VAL A 394 -7.82 -5.50 -9.31
N PHE A 395 -6.85 -5.68 -8.43
CA PHE A 395 -5.75 -6.63 -8.59
C PHE A 395 -5.58 -7.49 -7.34
N GLU A 396 -5.12 -8.72 -7.52
CA GLU A 396 -4.87 -9.71 -6.47
C GLU A 396 -3.64 -10.54 -6.81
N VAL A 397 -2.80 -10.79 -5.81
CA VAL A 397 -1.64 -11.68 -5.87
C VAL A 397 -2.07 -13.09 -5.48
N GLY A 398 -1.63 -14.08 -6.27
CA GLY A 398 -1.89 -15.48 -5.99
C GLY A 398 -1.37 -15.93 -4.62
N SER A 399 -1.87 -17.08 -4.17
CA SER A 399 -1.50 -17.68 -2.89
C SER A 399 -0.13 -18.32 -2.86
N ASP A 400 0.44 -18.61 -4.04
CA ASP A 400 1.64 -19.41 -4.18
C ASP A 400 2.57 -18.86 -5.26
N TRP A 401 3.86 -19.08 -5.04
CA TRP A 401 4.88 -18.93 -6.06
C TRP A 401 4.72 -20.00 -7.13
N ARG A 402 4.92 -19.63 -8.40
CA ARG A 402 4.83 -20.57 -9.52
C ARG A 402 6.08 -20.59 -10.36
N ASP A 403 6.39 -21.77 -10.88
CA ASP A 403 7.36 -21.93 -11.95
C ASP A 403 6.65 -21.75 -13.30
N VAL A 404 7.19 -20.88 -14.14
CA VAL A 404 6.63 -20.56 -15.45
C VAL A 404 7.67 -20.87 -16.51
N SER A 405 7.35 -21.82 -17.38
CA SER A 405 8.19 -22.18 -18.53
C SER A 405 7.75 -21.42 -19.78
N THR A 406 8.70 -20.73 -20.38
CA THR A 406 8.53 -19.92 -21.59
C THR A 406 9.63 -20.25 -22.60
N PRO A 407 9.50 -19.85 -23.88
CA PRO A 407 10.61 -20.05 -24.83
C PRO A 407 11.92 -19.37 -24.43
N ALA A 408 11.88 -18.30 -23.62
CA ALA A 408 13.07 -17.65 -23.07
C ALA A 408 13.76 -18.45 -21.94
N GLY A 409 13.10 -19.49 -21.41
CA GLY A 409 13.57 -20.29 -20.28
C GLY A 409 12.49 -20.52 -19.22
N THR A 410 12.89 -21.20 -18.15
CA THR A 410 12.05 -21.44 -16.98
C THR A 410 12.38 -20.43 -15.89
N TYR A 411 11.36 -19.73 -15.42
CA TYR A 411 11.44 -18.76 -14.33
C TYR A 411 10.84 -19.37 -13.08
N THR A 412 11.63 -19.46 -12.01
CA THR A 412 11.17 -19.91 -10.70
C THR A 412 10.73 -18.74 -9.85
N ASN A 413 9.93 -19.02 -8.81
CA ASN A 413 9.43 -17.99 -7.89
C ASN A 413 8.71 -16.83 -8.60
N THR A 414 7.93 -17.12 -9.64
CA THR A 414 7.11 -16.10 -10.27
C THR A 414 5.84 -15.85 -9.46
N VAL A 415 5.42 -14.60 -9.43
CA VAL A 415 4.19 -14.17 -8.77
C VAL A 415 3.06 -14.12 -9.77
N GLU A 416 1.96 -14.80 -9.48
CA GLU A 416 0.70 -14.64 -10.22
C GLU A 416 0.00 -13.37 -9.74
N ILE A 417 -0.34 -12.46 -10.65
CA ILE A 417 -1.14 -11.27 -10.36
C ILE A 417 -2.37 -11.30 -11.26
N ARG A 418 -3.55 -11.45 -10.67
CA ARG A 418 -4.85 -11.43 -11.34
C ARG A 418 -5.42 -10.02 -11.24
N GLY A 419 -6.20 -9.59 -12.24
CA GLY A 419 -6.93 -8.35 -12.08
C GLY A 419 -7.82 -7.94 -13.24
N LEU A 420 -8.56 -6.87 -12.97
CA LEU A 420 -9.55 -6.21 -13.82
C LEU A 420 -9.07 -4.81 -14.22
N GLY A 421 -7.90 -4.71 -14.84
CA GLY A 421 -7.28 -3.40 -15.12
C GLY A 421 -7.87 -2.66 -16.33
N PRO A 422 -7.67 -1.32 -16.43
CA PRO A 422 -8.01 -0.49 -17.58
C PRO A 422 -7.05 -0.73 -18.77
N LEU A 423 -6.79 -2.01 -19.07
CA LEU A 423 -5.89 -2.45 -20.14
C LEU A 423 -6.55 -2.37 -21.53
N SER A 424 -7.81 -1.94 -21.63
CA SER A 424 -8.48 -1.68 -22.91
C SER A 424 -7.73 -0.67 -23.79
N SER A 425 -6.83 0.15 -23.22
CA SER A 425 -5.95 1.06 -23.96
C SER A 425 -4.55 0.51 -24.24
N ILE A 426 -4.18 -0.66 -23.70
CA ILE A 426 -2.79 -1.19 -23.72
C ILE A 426 -2.52 -2.07 -24.94
N SER A 427 -3.56 -2.53 -25.63
CA SER A 427 -3.42 -3.28 -26.86
C SER A 427 -4.65 -3.07 -27.72
N SER A 428 -4.45 -2.61 -28.96
CA SER A 428 -5.51 -2.56 -29.99
C SER A 428 -6.13 -3.94 -30.24
N TYR A 429 -5.40 -5.01 -29.92
CA TYR A 429 -5.82 -6.41 -30.02
C TYR A 429 -6.35 -7.01 -28.71
N TYR A 430 -6.64 -6.18 -27.69
CA TYR A 430 -7.24 -6.66 -26.45
C TYR A 430 -8.56 -5.92 -26.15
N ARG A 431 -9.65 -6.67 -26.00
CA ARG A 431 -10.97 -6.16 -25.60
C ARG A 431 -11.50 -6.77 -24.30
N GLY A 432 -10.74 -7.66 -23.68
CA GLY A 432 -11.09 -8.30 -22.42
C GLY A 432 -11.02 -7.35 -21.22
N ARG A 433 -11.59 -7.80 -20.09
CA ARG A 433 -11.44 -7.12 -18.79
C ARG A 433 -10.51 -7.87 -17.84
N GLU A 434 -10.42 -9.18 -17.98
CA GLU A 434 -9.62 -10.05 -17.11
C GLU A 434 -8.24 -10.33 -17.69
N HIS A 435 -7.24 -10.24 -16.82
CA HIS A 435 -5.91 -10.74 -17.11
C HIS A 435 -5.24 -11.38 -15.90
N THR A 436 -4.30 -12.27 -16.21
CA THR A 436 -3.34 -12.82 -15.27
C THR A 436 -1.94 -12.50 -15.76
N ARG A 437 -1.08 -12.03 -14.87
CA ARG A 437 0.31 -11.69 -15.13
C ARG A 437 1.19 -12.58 -14.28
N TYR A 438 2.23 -13.15 -14.88
CA TYR A 438 3.27 -13.87 -14.17
C TYR A 438 4.51 -13.00 -14.16
N PHE A 439 4.86 -12.52 -12.97
CA PHE A 439 5.93 -11.56 -12.75
C PHE A 439 7.13 -12.25 -12.13
N ALA A 440 8.31 -12.10 -12.73
CA ALA A 440 9.58 -12.58 -12.21
C ALA A 440 10.44 -11.38 -11.78
N HIS A 441 10.89 -11.37 -10.53
CA HIS A 441 11.70 -10.27 -9.99
C HIS A 441 12.99 -10.10 -10.80
N GLY A 442 13.34 -8.85 -11.14
CA GLY A 442 14.52 -8.52 -11.94
C GLY A 442 14.38 -8.85 -13.44
N HIS A 443 13.30 -9.49 -13.86
CA HIS A 443 12.98 -9.75 -15.27
C HIS A 443 11.71 -9.05 -15.75
N GLY A 444 10.77 -8.77 -14.84
CA GLY A 444 9.47 -8.17 -15.16
C GLY A 444 8.43 -9.22 -15.54
N LEU A 445 7.59 -8.91 -16.52
CA LEU A 445 6.50 -9.78 -16.97
C LEU A 445 7.03 -10.90 -17.88
N VAL A 446 6.92 -12.17 -17.46
CA VAL A 446 7.39 -13.33 -18.23
C VAL A 446 6.27 -14.06 -18.97
N GLN A 447 5.04 -13.99 -18.44
CA GLN A 447 3.86 -14.50 -19.13
C GLN A 447 2.65 -13.65 -18.80
N ARG A 448 1.75 -13.50 -19.77
CA ARG A 448 0.46 -12.86 -19.61
C ARG A 448 -0.64 -13.73 -20.20
N VAL A 449 -1.74 -13.86 -19.48
CA VAL A 449 -2.95 -14.56 -19.93
C VAL A 449 -4.07 -13.54 -19.99
N LEU A 450 -4.64 -13.35 -21.16
CA LEU A 450 -5.67 -12.36 -21.46
C LEU A 450 -6.96 -13.13 -21.75
N ARG A 451 -8.02 -12.88 -20.99
CA ARG A 451 -9.32 -13.49 -21.20
C ARG A 451 -10.28 -12.49 -21.83
N GLU A 452 -10.84 -12.85 -22.97
CA GLU A 452 -11.79 -12.03 -23.71
C GLU A 452 -13.16 -12.71 -23.74
N THR A 453 -14.19 -11.96 -23.37
CA THR A 453 -15.57 -12.41 -23.55
C THR A 453 -16.00 -12.06 -24.97
N SER A 454 -16.20 -13.06 -25.82
CA SER A 454 -16.73 -12.89 -27.18
C SER A 454 -18.15 -13.47 -27.27
N ALA A 455 -18.88 -13.09 -28.31
CA ALA A 455 -20.29 -13.51 -28.50
C ALA A 455 -20.47 -15.04 -28.65
N GLY A 456 -19.38 -15.80 -28.82
CA GLY A 456 -19.37 -17.27 -28.96
C GLY A 456 -18.59 -18.03 -27.87
N GLY A 457 -18.07 -17.36 -26.84
CA GLY A 457 -17.32 -18.01 -25.75
C GLY A 457 -16.24 -17.13 -25.12
N VAL A 458 -15.39 -17.73 -24.28
CA VAL A 458 -14.21 -17.06 -23.72
C VAL A 458 -12.99 -17.42 -24.56
N ASP A 459 -12.48 -16.45 -25.32
CA ASP A 459 -11.20 -16.59 -26.02
C ASP A 459 -10.08 -16.25 -25.02
N THR A 460 -9.06 -17.11 -24.96
CA THR A 460 -7.87 -16.84 -24.14
C THR A 460 -6.67 -16.61 -25.04
N VAL A 461 -6.02 -15.46 -24.89
CA VAL A 461 -4.73 -15.16 -25.54
C VAL A 461 -3.63 -15.28 -24.50
N VAL A 462 -2.64 -16.11 -24.78
CA VAL A 462 -1.47 -16.28 -23.92
C VAL A 462 -0.27 -15.65 -24.61
N GLU A 463 0.45 -14.81 -23.87
CA GLU A 463 1.69 -14.20 -24.29
C GLU A 463 2.82 -14.75 -23.43
N LYS A 464 3.75 -15.48 -24.04
CA LYS A 464 4.91 -16.07 -23.37
C LYS A 464 6.19 -15.37 -23.83
N LEU A 465 7.07 -15.05 -22.89
CA LEU A 465 8.35 -14.40 -23.19
C LEU A 465 9.22 -15.31 -24.07
N VAL A 466 9.66 -14.78 -25.20
CA VAL A 466 10.57 -15.44 -26.14
C VAL A 466 11.99 -15.00 -25.89
N GLU A 467 12.15 -13.69 -25.69
CA GLU A 467 13.44 -13.07 -25.57
C GLU A 467 13.29 -11.80 -24.74
N SER A 468 14.29 -11.50 -23.92
CA SER A 468 14.40 -10.21 -23.27
C SER A 468 15.84 -9.73 -23.31
N ARG A 469 16.01 -8.42 -23.42
CA ARG A 469 17.30 -7.77 -23.19
C ARG A 469 17.13 -6.81 -22.03
N ILE A 470 17.91 -7.05 -20.99
CA ILE A 470 17.99 -6.18 -19.82
C ILE A 470 19.41 -5.64 -19.83
N MET A 471 19.54 -4.35 -20.12
CA MET A 471 20.84 -3.70 -20.25
C MET A 471 21.62 -3.81 -18.93
N PRO A 472 22.80 -4.46 -18.94
CA PRO A 472 23.78 -4.21 -17.90
C PRO A 472 24.26 -2.76 -18.04
N ARG A 473 24.69 -2.15 -16.94
CA ARG A 473 25.09 -0.73 -16.85
C ARG A 473 25.93 -0.25 -18.03
#